data_AF-A0AAV8WI74-F1
#
_entry.id   AF-A0AAV8WI74-F1
#
_cell.length_a   1.000
_cell.length_b   1.000
_cell.length_c   1.000
_cell.angle_alpha   90.00
_cell.angle_beta   90.00
_cell.angle_gamma   90.00
#
_symmetry.space_group_name_H-M   'P 1'
#
loop_
_entity.id
_entity.type
_entity.pdbx_description
1 polymer ?
#
loop_
_entity_poly.entity_id
_entity_poly.type
_entity_poly.pdbx_seq_one_letter_code
_entity_poly.pdbx_strand_id
1 'polypeptide(L)'
;MTLQQYSSRPKWEDTGTQEIKDSLTPLEKQLASTLTIVKIIGKRGNIVPILLTRDMKQSIDQLISNRVKYGILSHNPYLFAIPNTTVSHLREHDCLKRWCTEAEWESPELITSTKLRKYVATVCQIFNLTENECDWLARHLGKTSVSTGNFIAYRKMQSNLQK
;
A
#
# COMPACT_ATOMS: atom_id res chain seq x y z
N MET A 1 2.20 -0.46 10.76
CA MET A 1 3.36 -1.30 10.37
C MET A 1 4.40 -1.30 11.49
N THR A 2 4.86 -2.47 11.90
CA THR A 2 5.91 -2.64 12.92
C THR A 2 7.28 -2.93 12.29
N LEU A 3 8.34 -2.75 13.06
CA LEU A 3 9.72 -3.12 12.66
C LEU A 3 9.82 -4.61 12.33
N GLN A 4 9.13 -5.46 13.09
CA GLN A 4 9.09 -6.90 12.85
C GLN A 4 8.47 -7.21 11.49
N GLN A 5 7.31 -6.63 11.16
CA GLN A 5 6.65 -6.83 9.86
C GLN A 5 7.55 -6.40 8.69
N TYR A 6 8.28 -5.30 8.85
CA TYR A 6 9.21 -4.82 7.83
C TYR A 6 10.44 -5.71 7.70
N SER A 7 10.97 -6.22 8.81
CA SER A 7 12.17 -7.07 8.84
C SER A 7 11.87 -8.49 8.35
N SER A 8 10.68 -9.02 8.64
CA SER A 8 10.19 -10.32 8.17
C SER A 8 9.64 -10.30 6.75
N ARG A 9 10.00 -9.28 5.94
CA ARG A 9 9.53 -9.15 4.57
C ARG A 9 10.12 -10.28 3.70
N PRO A 10 9.33 -10.86 2.78
CA PRO A 10 9.85 -11.84 1.84
C PRO A 10 10.86 -11.17 0.89
N LYS A 11 11.94 -11.88 0.60
CA LYS A 11 12.88 -11.51 -0.45
C LYS A 11 12.52 -12.26 -1.72
N TRP A 12 12.48 -11.55 -2.85
CA TRP A 12 12.11 -12.14 -4.13
C TRP A 12 13.03 -13.31 -4.50
N GLU A 13 14.33 -13.17 -4.21
CA GLU A 13 15.35 -14.19 -4.48
C GLU A 13 15.01 -15.50 -3.76
N ASP A 14 14.51 -15.41 -2.52
CA ASP A 14 14.24 -16.55 -1.64
C ASP A 14 12.79 -17.06 -1.75
N THR A 15 11.93 -16.41 -2.54
CA THR A 15 10.48 -16.70 -2.58
C THR A 15 10.05 -17.34 -3.90
N GLY A 16 9.26 -18.42 -3.82
CA GLY A 16 8.61 -19.07 -4.97
C GLY A 16 9.48 -20.12 -5.68
N THR A 17 8.83 -21.12 -6.28
CA THR A 17 9.49 -22.17 -7.08
C THR A 17 10.05 -21.60 -8.37
N GLN A 18 11.14 -22.19 -8.89
CA GLN A 18 11.76 -21.79 -10.16
C GLN A 18 10.74 -21.74 -11.31
N GLU A 19 9.83 -22.71 -11.39
CA GLU A 19 8.74 -22.77 -12.37
C GLU A 19 7.85 -21.52 -12.36
N ILE A 20 7.54 -20.98 -11.17
CA ILE A 20 6.73 -19.76 -11.02
C ILE A 20 7.53 -18.55 -11.49
N LYS A 21 8.82 -18.51 -11.18
CA LYS A 21 9.69 -17.41 -11.63
C LYS A 21 9.80 -17.40 -13.15
N ASP A 22 9.87 -18.58 -13.77
CA ASP A 22 10.04 -18.71 -15.21
C ASP A 22 8.78 -18.34 -16.00
N SER A 23 7.59 -18.62 -15.44
CA SER A 23 6.29 -18.32 -16.07
C SER A 23 5.93 -16.83 -16.10
N LEU A 24 6.62 -15.99 -15.31
CA LEU A 24 6.41 -14.54 -15.32
C LEU A 24 6.86 -13.90 -16.64
N THR A 25 6.10 -12.90 -17.07
CA THR A 25 6.48 -12.03 -18.19
C THR A 25 7.74 -11.21 -17.88
N PRO A 26 8.45 -10.69 -18.89
CA PRO A 26 9.63 -9.85 -18.66
C PRO A 26 9.35 -8.63 -17.76
N LEU A 27 8.18 -8.01 -17.93
CA LEU A 27 7.75 -6.89 -17.10
C LEU A 27 7.53 -7.32 -15.64
N GLU A 28 6.84 -8.44 -15.41
CA GLU A 28 6.60 -8.95 -14.05
C GLU A 28 7.91 -9.34 -13.35
N LYS A 29 8.88 -9.92 -14.07
CA LYS A 29 10.23 -10.21 -13.55
C LYS A 29 10.95 -8.92 -13.14
N GLN A 30 10.83 -7.86 -13.94
CA GLN A 30 11.39 -6.55 -13.62
C GLN A 30 10.69 -5.92 -12.40
N LEU A 31 9.36 -6.00 -12.31
CA LEU A 31 8.61 -5.49 -11.17
C LEU A 31 8.92 -6.27 -9.89
N ALA A 32 9.01 -7.61 -9.96
CA ALA A 32 9.32 -8.46 -8.82
C ALA A 32 10.74 -8.25 -8.28
N SER A 33 11.70 -7.92 -9.14
CA SER A 33 13.08 -7.61 -8.73
C SER A 33 13.26 -6.17 -8.21
N THR A 34 12.38 -5.23 -8.61
CA THR A 34 12.50 -3.81 -8.22
C THR A 34 11.64 -3.43 -7.02
N LEU A 35 10.45 -4.01 -6.89
CA LEU A 35 9.51 -3.71 -5.82
C LEU A 35 9.75 -4.63 -4.61
N THR A 36 9.75 -4.02 -3.43
CA THR A 36 9.81 -4.76 -2.17
C THR A 36 8.41 -4.97 -1.61
N ILE A 37 8.04 -6.22 -1.34
CA ILE A 37 6.75 -6.57 -0.73
C ILE A 37 6.91 -6.58 0.79
N VAL A 38 6.04 -5.86 1.50
CA VAL A 38 5.89 -5.96 2.96
C VAL A 38 4.49 -6.43 3.29
N LYS A 39 4.39 -7.50 4.08
CA LYS A 39 3.09 -8.05 4.52
C LYS A 39 2.68 -7.38 5.82
N ILE A 40 1.54 -6.69 5.82
CA ILE A 40 0.95 -6.10 7.02
C ILE A 40 -0.37 -6.76 7.37
N ILE A 41 -0.77 -6.67 8.63
CA ILE A 41 -2.09 -7.11 9.08
C ILE A 41 -3.05 -5.91 8.97
N GLY A 42 -4.05 -6.06 8.12
CA GLY A 42 -5.12 -5.10 7.91
C GLY A 42 -6.29 -5.29 8.88
N LYS A 43 -7.39 -4.60 8.59
CA LYS A 43 -8.62 -4.73 9.38
C LYS A 43 -9.15 -6.17 9.29
N ARG A 44 -9.66 -6.70 10.41
CA ARG A 44 -10.18 -8.08 10.55
C ARG A 44 -9.12 -9.18 10.42
N GLY A 45 -7.83 -8.86 10.59
CA GLY A 45 -6.75 -9.86 10.55
C GLY A 45 -6.31 -10.25 9.14
N ASN A 46 -6.88 -9.66 8.10
CA ASN A 46 -6.50 -9.93 6.72
C ASN A 46 -5.06 -9.48 6.44
N ILE A 47 -4.26 -10.32 5.79
CA ILE A 47 -2.92 -9.92 5.35
C ILE A 47 -3.05 -9.05 4.11
N VAL A 48 -2.47 -7.85 4.16
CA VAL A 48 -2.43 -6.90 3.04
C VAL A 48 -0.97 -6.70 2.61
N PRO A 49 -0.61 -7.04 1.36
CA PRO A 49 0.72 -6.74 0.83
C PRO A 49 0.83 -5.25 0.46
N ILE A 50 1.93 -4.62 0.86
CA ILE A 50 2.33 -3.27 0.44
C ILE A 50 3.52 -3.41 -0.51
N LEU A 51 3.46 -2.74 -1.64
CA LEU A 51 4.57 -2.62 -2.59
C LEU A 51 5.35 -1.33 -2.29
N LEU A 52 6.66 -1.46 -2.09
CA LEU A 52 7.57 -0.34 -1.85
C LEU A 52 8.55 -0.23 -2.99
N THR A 53 8.76 0.99 -3.48
CA THR A 53 9.84 1.28 -4.42
C THR A 53 11.20 1.23 -3.72
N ARG A 54 12.28 1.21 -4.51
CA ARG A 54 13.66 1.24 -4.00
C ARG A 54 13.90 2.44 -3.08
N ASP A 55 13.44 3.62 -3.48
CA ASP A 55 13.65 4.87 -2.73
C ASP A 55 12.87 4.88 -1.42
N MET A 56 11.63 4.36 -1.43
CA MET A 56 10.84 4.19 -0.21
C MET A 56 11.50 3.21 0.76
N LYS A 57 12.02 2.07 0.25
CA LYS A 57 12.76 1.10 1.05
C LYS A 57 13.99 1.75 1.67
N GLN A 58 14.82 2.45 0.89
CA GLN A 58 16.01 3.13 1.38
C GLN A 58 15.66 4.18 2.44
N SER A 59 14.60 4.95 2.24
CA SER A 59 14.12 5.94 3.20
C SER A 59 13.69 5.30 4.52
N ILE A 60 13.02 4.15 4.46
CA ILE A 60 12.65 3.38 5.63
C ILE A 60 13.90 2.80 6.33
N ASP A 61 14.84 2.24 5.59
CA ASP A 61 16.09 1.71 6.15
C ASP A 61 16.87 2.83 6.88
N GLN A 62 16.90 4.03 6.30
CA GLN A 62 17.47 5.23 6.94
C GLN A 62 16.72 5.62 8.21
N LEU A 63 15.38 5.62 8.19
CA LEU A 63 14.55 5.89 9.37
C LEU A 63 14.86 4.89 10.50
N ILE A 64 15.02 3.60 10.17
CA ILE A 64 15.32 2.54 11.13
C ILE A 64 16.73 2.72 11.72
N SER A 65 17.74 2.97 10.88
CA SER A 65 19.13 3.13 11.33
C SER A 65 19.33 4.33 12.25
N ASN A 66 18.54 5.40 12.07
CA ASN A 66 18.66 6.64 12.85
C ASN A 66 17.68 6.74 14.04
N ARG A 67 16.95 5.67 14.40
CA ARG A 67 15.93 5.71 15.47
C ARG A 67 16.45 6.28 16.78
N VAL A 68 17.59 5.80 17.26
CA VAL A 68 18.19 6.23 18.54
C VAL A 68 18.59 7.71 18.46
N LYS A 69 19.19 8.13 17.33
CA LYS A 69 19.60 9.52 17.09
C LYS A 69 18.43 10.51 17.21
N TYR A 70 17.23 10.10 16.80
CA TYR A 70 16.03 10.93 16.84
C TYR A 70 15.13 10.68 18.07
N GLY A 71 15.67 10.06 19.14
CA GLY A 71 14.94 9.89 20.40
C GLY A 71 13.79 8.88 20.34
N ILE A 72 13.80 7.96 19.37
CA ILE A 72 12.86 6.84 19.35
C ILE A 72 13.32 5.79 20.35
N LEU A 73 12.47 5.48 21.33
CA LEU A 73 12.76 4.47 22.35
C LEU A 73 12.90 3.08 21.73
N SER A 74 13.86 2.28 22.21
CA SER A 74 14.16 0.95 21.67
C SER A 74 12.99 -0.04 21.76
N HIS A 75 12.12 0.13 22.76
CA HIS A 75 10.94 -0.72 22.97
C HIS A 75 9.73 -0.31 22.12
N ASN A 76 9.77 0.83 21.42
CA ASN A 76 8.67 1.23 20.54
C ASN A 76 8.69 0.36 19.26
N PRO A 77 7.66 -0.47 19.01
CA PRO A 77 7.70 -1.45 17.92
C PRO A 77 7.34 -0.86 16.55
N TYR A 78 6.84 0.39 16.51
CA TYR A 78 6.31 0.97 15.29
C TYR A 78 7.41 1.52 14.40
N LEU A 79 7.25 1.33 13.08
CA LEU A 79 8.19 1.85 12.09
C LEU A 79 8.15 3.39 12.07
N PHE A 80 6.95 3.98 12.05
CA PHE A 80 6.72 5.42 12.12
C PHE A 80 6.44 5.88 13.57
N ALA A 81 7.39 5.64 14.47
CA ALA A 81 7.26 5.95 15.89
C ALA A 81 7.36 7.46 16.18
N ILE A 82 6.74 7.89 17.30
CA ILE A 82 6.88 9.26 17.81
C ILE A 82 8.04 9.30 18.84
N PRO A 83 8.98 10.25 18.75
CA PRO A 83 10.07 10.41 19.73
C PRO A 83 9.58 10.52 21.16
N ASN A 84 10.36 9.98 22.10
CA ASN A 84 10.09 10.03 23.55
C ASN A 84 8.74 9.42 23.97
N THR A 85 8.12 8.58 23.12
CA THR A 85 6.90 7.84 23.45
C THR A 85 7.16 6.34 23.45
N THR A 86 6.47 5.63 24.34
CA THR A 86 6.71 4.19 24.56
C THR A 86 6.09 3.32 23.46
N VAL A 87 4.83 3.57 23.09
CA VAL A 87 4.08 2.78 22.11
C VAL A 87 3.21 3.63 21.17
N SER A 88 3.62 4.87 20.91
CA SER A 88 2.89 5.75 19.99
C SER A 88 3.54 5.82 18.61
N HIS A 89 2.72 6.07 17.60
CA HIS A 89 3.11 6.17 16.20
C HIS A 89 2.36 7.32 15.52
N LEU A 90 2.95 7.82 14.44
CA LEU A 90 2.35 8.84 13.59
C LEU A 90 1.03 8.33 13.00
N ARG A 91 -0.02 9.15 13.13
CA ARG A 91 -1.33 8.87 12.53
C ARG A 91 -1.32 9.41 11.11
N GLU A 92 -1.56 8.52 10.15
CA GLU A 92 -1.59 8.85 8.71
C GLU A 92 -2.46 10.08 8.41
N HIS A 93 -3.68 10.11 8.96
CA HIS A 93 -4.63 11.20 8.75
C HIS A 93 -4.07 12.57 9.18
N ASP A 94 -3.42 12.62 10.34
CA ASP A 94 -2.90 13.87 10.90
C ASP A 94 -1.68 14.35 10.10
N CYS A 95 -0.82 13.42 9.67
CA CYS A 95 0.28 13.72 8.76
C CYS A 95 -0.22 14.24 7.41
N LEU A 96 -1.19 13.56 6.79
CA LEU A 96 -1.72 13.96 5.49
C LEU A 96 -2.36 15.34 5.55
N LYS A 97 -3.21 15.58 6.55
CA LYS A 97 -3.85 16.88 6.76
C LYS A 97 -2.81 18.00 6.92
N ARG A 98 -1.79 17.77 7.76
CA ARG A 98 -0.71 18.74 7.98
C ARG A 98 -0.01 19.11 6.67
N TRP A 99 0.45 18.11 5.91
CA TRP A 99 1.18 18.36 4.67
C TRP A 99 0.34 19.02 3.58
N CYS A 100 -0.95 18.68 3.47
CA CYS A 100 -1.85 19.35 2.53
C CYS A 100 -2.08 20.82 2.89
N THR A 101 -2.13 21.15 4.19
CA THR A 101 -2.22 22.55 4.65
C THR A 101 -0.90 23.29 4.42
N GLU A 102 0.25 22.69 4.76
CA GLU A 102 1.56 23.32 4.57
C GLU A 102 1.92 23.54 3.09
N ALA A 103 1.39 22.71 2.19
CA ALA A 103 1.61 22.84 0.75
C ALA A 103 0.64 23.80 0.05
N GLU A 104 -0.27 24.45 0.79
CA GLU A 104 -1.21 25.48 0.27
C GLU A 104 -2.09 24.99 -0.90
N TRP A 105 -2.56 23.74 -0.85
CA TRP A 105 -3.44 23.23 -1.92
C TRP A 105 -4.80 23.93 -1.88
N GLU A 106 -5.45 24.06 -3.04
CA GLU A 106 -6.72 24.78 -3.17
C GLU A 106 -7.87 24.17 -2.32
N SER A 107 -7.83 22.87 -2.07
CA SER A 107 -8.90 22.14 -1.37
C SER A 107 -8.35 20.95 -0.57
N PRO A 108 -7.60 21.20 0.53
CA PRO A 108 -6.91 20.15 1.28
C PRO A 108 -7.88 19.14 1.94
N GLU A 109 -9.11 19.54 2.23
CA GLU A 109 -10.18 18.68 2.76
C GLU A 109 -10.69 17.63 1.75
N LEU A 110 -10.33 17.76 0.48
CA LEU A 110 -10.57 16.73 -0.53
C LEU A 110 -9.53 15.62 -0.51
N ILE A 111 -8.39 15.83 0.16
CA ILE A 111 -7.28 14.87 0.19
C ILE A 111 -7.33 14.13 1.52
N THR A 112 -8.15 13.09 1.54
CA THR A 112 -8.28 12.18 2.68
C THR A 112 -7.95 10.77 2.23
N SER A 113 -7.48 9.91 3.13
CA SER A 113 -7.19 8.51 2.83
C SER A 113 -8.39 7.79 2.19
N THR A 114 -9.62 8.16 2.55
CA THR A 114 -10.83 7.59 1.95
C THR A 114 -11.07 8.10 0.53
N LYS A 115 -10.96 9.41 0.28
CA LYS A 115 -11.14 9.99 -1.07
C LYS A 115 -10.02 9.53 -2.01
N LEU A 116 -8.77 9.48 -1.55
CA LEU A 116 -7.64 8.94 -2.30
C LEU A 116 -7.86 7.47 -2.66
N ARG A 117 -8.28 6.61 -1.72
CA ARG A 117 -8.60 5.21 -2.03
C ARG A 117 -9.77 5.06 -2.99
N LYS A 118 -10.77 5.95 -2.94
CA LYS A 118 -11.86 5.98 -3.92
C LYS A 118 -11.33 6.35 -5.30
N TYR A 119 -10.52 7.40 -5.39
CA TYR A 119 -9.90 7.87 -6.63
C TYR A 119 -9.04 6.78 -7.27
N VAL A 120 -8.13 6.17 -6.50
CA VAL A 120 -7.30 5.04 -6.98
C VAL A 120 -8.19 3.91 -7.50
N ALA A 121 -9.26 3.56 -6.78
CA ALA A 121 -10.19 2.54 -7.26
C ALA A 121 -10.83 2.92 -8.60
N THR A 122 -11.28 4.16 -8.76
CA THR A 122 -11.88 4.67 -10.00
C THR A 122 -10.89 4.68 -11.14
N VAL A 123 -9.67 5.16 -10.92
CA VAL A 123 -8.60 5.14 -11.94
C VAL A 123 -8.25 3.71 -12.33
N CYS A 124 -8.14 2.80 -11.36
CA CYS A 124 -7.93 1.38 -11.62
C CYS A 124 -9.07 0.71 -12.40
N GLN A 125 -10.32 1.22 -12.34
CA GLN A 125 -11.41 0.72 -13.20
C GLN A 125 -11.19 1.07 -14.68
N ILE A 126 -10.54 2.19 -14.96
CA ILE A 126 -10.23 2.64 -16.32
C ILE A 126 -9.16 1.71 -16.94
N PHE A 127 -8.26 1.20 -16.11
CA PHE A 127 -7.34 0.14 -16.54
C PHE A 127 -8.14 -1.15 -16.79
N ASN A 128 -7.87 -1.85 -17.90
CA ASN A 128 -8.59 -3.04 -18.34
C ASN A 128 -8.24 -4.29 -17.50
N LEU A 129 -8.37 -4.17 -16.19
CA LEU A 129 -8.09 -5.23 -15.23
C LEU A 129 -9.04 -6.42 -15.46
N THR A 130 -8.51 -7.63 -15.36
CA THR A 130 -9.27 -8.86 -15.30
C THR A 130 -10.12 -8.91 -14.02
N GLU A 131 -11.11 -9.80 -13.95
CA GLU A 131 -11.95 -9.95 -12.75
C GLU A 131 -11.11 -10.32 -11.51
N ASN A 132 -10.09 -11.15 -11.68
CA ASN A 132 -9.16 -11.55 -10.62
C ASN A 132 -8.34 -10.36 -10.10
N GLU A 133 -7.87 -9.49 -10.99
CA GLU A 133 -7.13 -8.28 -10.62
C GLU A 133 -8.02 -7.24 -9.93
N CYS A 134 -9.28 -7.11 -10.38
CA CYS A 134 -10.29 -6.28 -9.72
C CYS A 134 -10.55 -6.74 -8.28
N ASP A 135 -10.67 -8.05 -8.07
CA ASP A 135 -10.86 -8.63 -6.75
C ASP A 135 -9.64 -8.46 -5.85
N TRP A 136 -8.43 -8.63 -6.40
CA TRP A 136 -7.19 -8.36 -5.68
C TRP A 136 -7.12 -6.89 -5.24
N LEU A 137 -7.45 -5.96 -6.14
CA LEU A 137 -7.47 -4.53 -5.85
C LEU A 137 -8.53 -4.19 -4.80
N ALA A 138 -9.74 -4.75 -4.90
CA ALA A 138 -10.81 -4.53 -3.92
C ALA A 138 -10.37 -4.95 -2.50
N ARG A 139 -9.72 -6.12 -2.38
CA ARG A 139 -9.14 -6.60 -1.11
C ARG A 139 -8.03 -5.67 -0.61
N HIS A 140 -7.13 -5.24 -1.50
CA HIS A 140 -6.06 -4.30 -1.15
C HIS A 140 -6.60 -2.96 -0.64
N LEU A 141 -7.71 -2.46 -1.21
CA LEU A 141 -8.37 -1.22 -0.79
C LEU A 141 -9.31 -1.39 0.42
N GLY A 142 -9.45 -2.61 0.95
CA GLY A 142 -10.28 -2.94 2.11
C GLY A 142 -11.79 -3.00 1.82
N LYS A 143 -12.18 -3.28 0.58
CA LYS A 143 -13.57 -3.45 0.14
C LYS A 143 -13.96 -4.94 0.15
N THR A 144 -15.25 -5.25 0.39
CA THR A 144 -15.80 -6.62 0.35
C THR A 144 -16.30 -6.98 -1.06
N SER A 145 -16.30 -8.27 -1.38
CA SER A 145 -16.68 -8.84 -2.69
C SER A 145 -18.08 -8.45 -3.20
N VAL A 146 -19.03 -8.16 -2.29
CA VAL A 146 -20.37 -7.67 -2.68
C VAL A 146 -20.32 -6.27 -3.32
N SER A 147 -19.34 -5.43 -2.95
CA SER A 147 -19.11 -4.13 -3.59
C SER A 147 -18.35 -4.24 -4.92
N THR A 148 -17.69 -5.37 -5.18
CA THR A 148 -17.15 -5.71 -6.50
C THR A 148 -18.28 -5.91 -7.52
N GLY A 149 -19.46 -6.36 -7.09
CA GLY A 149 -20.66 -6.44 -7.94
C GLY A 149 -21.04 -5.09 -8.54
N ASN A 150 -20.99 -4.01 -7.76
CA ASN A 150 -21.16 -2.65 -8.30
C ASN A 150 -19.98 -2.23 -9.18
N PHE A 151 -18.76 -2.64 -8.84
CA PHE A 151 -17.54 -2.39 -9.62
C PHE A 151 -17.60 -3.00 -11.03
N ILE A 152 -18.16 -4.21 -11.17
CA ILE A 152 -18.36 -4.93 -12.44
C ILE A 152 -19.63 -4.44 -13.17
N ALA A 153 -20.70 -4.13 -12.43
CA ALA A 153 -21.95 -3.64 -13.02
C ALA A 153 -21.78 -2.30 -13.76
N TYR A 154 -20.99 -1.37 -13.21
CA TYR A 154 -20.69 -0.11 -13.88
C TYR A 154 -19.82 -0.28 -15.14
N ARG A 155 -18.92 -1.28 -15.18
CA ARG A 155 -18.15 -1.63 -16.40
C ARG A 155 -19.07 -2.14 -17.52
N LYS A 156 -20.04 -2.99 -17.19
CA LYS A 156 -21.05 -3.46 -18.15
C LYS A 156 -21.94 -2.32 -18.67
N MET A 157 -22.23 -1.31 -17.84
CA MET A 157 -22.93 -0.10 -18.27
C MET A 157 -22.11 0.73 -19.28
N GLN A 158 -20.79 0.87 -19.10
CA GLN A 158 -19.96 1.64 -20.03
C GLN A 158 -19.65 0.91 -21.34
N SER A 159 -19.50 -0.42 -21.33
CA SER A 159 -19.36 -1.20 -22.56
C SER A 159 -20.63 -1.19 -23.44
N ASN A 160 -21.80 -0.99 -22.83
CA ASN A 160 -23.08 -0.85 -23.53
C ASN A 160 -23.35 0.57 -24.06
N LEU A 161 -22.50 1.54 -23.69
CA LEU A 161 -22.56 2.92 -24.21
C LEU A 161 -21.62 3.15 -25.41
N GLN A 162 -20.85 2.14 -25.81
CA GLN A 162 -19.93 2.17 -26.97
C GLN A 162 -20.38 1.23 -28.11
N LYS A 163 -21.65 0.79 -28.12
CA LYS A 163 -22.33 0.16 -29.25
C LYS A 163 -23.48 1.04 -29.69
#